data_AF-A0A3L8D4D5-F1
#
_entry.id   AF-A0A3L8D4D5-F1
#
_cell.length_a   1.000
_cell.length_b   1.000
_cell.length_c   1.000
_cell.angle_alpha   90.00
_cell.angle_beta   90.00
_cell.angle_gamma   90.00
#
_symmetry.space_group_name_H-M   'P 1'
#
loop_
_entity.id
_entity.type
_entity.pdbx_description
1 polymer ?
#
loop_
_entity_poly.entity_id
_entity_poly.type
_entity_poly.pdbx_seq_one_letter_code
_entity_poly.pdbx_strand_id
1 'polypeptide(L)'
;MAEGPSWGEASGLAELAVAVVVRAIREAGLEVAPQKTQAMFFFDHRRGLPPPAEIRVGGVSVPVGTKMKYLGLTLDGTWSFGEHFGGLAPRLEGATNALSRLLPNLGGPETRVRRLLVGAVRSIALYGAPVWAEDLAASRRALQVVRAAERRLAGRVVRAYRTVSHRAALALAGTPPWSCWRRDTLTGTSAGGTCGRGVWC
;
A
#
# COMPACT_ATOMS: atom_id res chain seq x y z
N MET A 1 -5.32 11.71 17.17
CA MET A 1 -4.12 10.95 17.60
C MET A 1 -3.61 11.62 18.86
N ALA A 2 -3.28 10.83 19.89
CA ALA A 2 -2.63 11.36 21.07
C ALA A 2 -1.12 11.42 20.81
N GLU A 3 -0.51 12.56 21.08
CA GLU A 3 0.92 12.78 20.88
C GLU A 3 1.55 13.20 22.22
N GLY A 4 2.75 12.70 22.49
CA GLY A 4 3.50 13.03 23.69
C GLY A 4 5.01 13.01 23.43
N PRO A 5 5.80 13.77 24.22
CA PRO A 5 7.26 13.74 24.15
C PRO A 5 7.83 12.40 24.63
N SER A 6 7.14 11.71 25.54
CA SER A 6 7.48 10.36 26.01
C SER A 6 6.42 9.32 25.62
N TRP A 7 6.83 8.05 25.47
CA TRP A 7 5.91 6.94 25.16
C TRP A 7 4.84 6.75 26.23
N GLY A 8 5.19 6.98 27.50
CA GLY A 8 4.27 6.89 28.63
C GLY A 8 3.20 7.98 28.60
N GLU A 9 3.58 9.24 28.34
CA GLU A 9 2.63 10.35 28.20
C GLU A 9 1.71 10.16 26.99
N ALA A 10 2.26 9.71 25.85
CA ALA A 10 1.45 9.41 24.67
C ALA A 10 0.42 8.31 24.96
N SER A 11 0.80 7.28 25.73
CA SER A 11 -0.12 6.21 26.16
C SER A 11 -1.19 6.73 27.10
N GLY A 12 -0.83 7.52 28.11
CA GLY A 12 -1.79 8.10 29.06
C GLY A 12 -2.79 9.05 28.39
N LEU A 13 -2.32 9.90 27.47
CA LEU A 13 -3.20 10.76 26.67
C LEU A 13 -4.10 9.94 25.73
N ALA A 14 -3.59 8.83 25.18
CA ALA A 14 -4.40 7.93 24.37
C ALA A 14 -5.51 7.27 25.20
N GLU A 15 -5.21 6.82 26.42
CA GLU A 15 -6.21 6.23 27.32
C GLU A 15 -7.33 7.23 27.66
N LEU A 16 -6.98 8.48 27.98
CA LEU A 16 -7.96 9.53 28.24
C LEU A 16 -8.83 9.83 27.02
N ALA A 17 -8.21 9.96 25.84
CA ALA A 17 -8.92 10.21 24.60
C ALA A 17 -9.86 9.05 24.24
N VAL A 18 -9.40 7.81 24.40
CA VAL A 18 -10.22 6.62 24.16
C VAL A 18 -11.38 6.54 25.15
N ALA A 19 -11.18 6.89 26.42
CA ALA A 19 -12.26 6.92 27.41
C ALA A 19 -13.38 7.90 27.02
N VAL A 20 -13.04 9.08 26.51
CA VAL A 20 -14.01 10.07 26.00
C VAL A 20 -14.79 9.50 24.82
N VAL A 21 -14.10 8.87 23.86
CA VAL A 21 -14.73 8.26 22.68
C VAL A 21 -15.62 7.09 23.06
N VAL A 22 -15.17 6.21 23.95
CA VAL A 22 -15.97 5.07 24.46
C VAL A 22 -17.25 5.58 25.14
N ARG A 23 -17.16 6.69 25.88
CA ARG A 23 -18.35 7.30 26.50
C ARG A 23 -19.34 7.80 25.45
N ALA A 24 -18.86 8.56 24.45
CA ALA A 24 -19.71 9.06 23.37
C ALA A 24 -20.37 7.93 22.55
N ILE A 25 -19.65 6.83 22.30
CA ILE A 25 -20.19 5.66 21.60
C ILE A 25 -21.30 4.99 22.43
N ARG A 26 -21.11 4.88 23.76
CA ARG A 26 -22.15 4.36 24.67
C ARG A 26 -23.36 5.26 24.75
N GLU A 27 -23.17 6.57 24.78
CA GLU A 27 -24.26 7.56 24.71
C GLU A 27 -25.07 7.45 23.41
N ALA A 28 -24.43 7.02 22.31
CA ALA A 28 -25.09 6.70 21.05
C ALA A 28 -25.75 5.30 20.99
N GLY A 29 -25.75 4.55 22.11
CA GLY A 29 -26.34 3.21 22.21
C GLY A 29 -25.48 2.09 21.62
N LEU A 30 -24.20 2.34 21.36
CA LEU A 30 -23.26 1.36 20.81
C LEU A 30 -22.27 0.89 21.88
N GLU A 31 -21.75 -0.34 21.71
CA GLU A 31 -20.73 -0.90 22.60
C GLU A 31 -19.43 -1.16 21.84
N VAL A 32 -18.31 -0.72 22.42
CA VAL A 32 -16.97 -0.97 21.88
C VAL A 32 -16.54 -2.39 22.24
N ALA A 33 -16.12 -3.17 21.26
CA ALA A 33 -15.57 -4.51 21.47
C ALA A 33 -14.04 -4.44 21.64
N PRO A 34 -13.49 -4.56 22.86
CA PRO A 34 -12.05 -4.38 23.10
C PRO A 34 -11.20 -5.43 22.37
N GLN A 35 -11.71 -6.66 22.23
CA GLN A 35 -11.04 -7.73 21.49
C GLN A 35 -10.88 -7.47 19.99
N LYS A 36 -11.64 -6.53 19.42
CA LYS A 36 -11.49 -6.09 18.02
C LYS A 36 -10.65 -4.82 17.89
N THR A 37 -10.35 -4.17 19.01
CA THR A 37 -9.59 -2.92 19.05
C THR A 37 -8.11 -3.25 18.94
N GLN A 38 -7.41 -2.56 18.05
CA GLN A 38 -5.96 -2.66 17.91
C GLN A 38 -5.37 -1.28 18.13
N ALA A 39 -4.22 -1.23 18.80
CA ALA A 39 -3.45 -0.02 19.01
C ALA A 39 -2.03 -0.23 18.47
N MET A 40 -1.44 0.83 17.93
CA MET A 40 -0.05 0.86 17.52
C MET A 40 0.51 2.26 17.71
N PHE A 41 1.81 2.37 17.97
CA PHE A 41 2.50 3.64 17.93
C PHE A 41 2.90 4.02 16.52
N PHE A 42 2.73 5.28 16.17
CA PHE A 42 3.34 5.89 15.01
C PHE A 42 4.57 6.69 15.43
N PHE A 43 5.72 6.43 14.81
CA PHE A 43 6.98 7.05 15.20
C PHE A 43 8.00 7.09 14.05
N ASP A 44 8.90 8.07 14.12
CA ASP A 44 10.09 8.13 13.26
C ASP A 44 11.24 7.34 13.90
N HIS A 45 12.11 6.75 13.07
CA HIS A 45 13.27 5.96 13.48
C HIS A 45 14.22 6.73 14.43
N ARG A 46 14.16 8.06 14.43
CA ARG A 46 14.92 8.94 15.33
C ARG A 46 14.53 8.81 16.81
N ARG A 47 13.29 8.42 17.11
CA ARG A 47 12.80 8.25 18.49
C ARG A 47 13.14 6.89 19.10
N GLY A 48 13.72 5.97 18.32
CA GLY A 48 13.98 4.60 18.76
C GLY A 48 12.73 3.72 18.73
N LEU A 49 12.90 2.44 19.03
CA LEU A 49 11.80 1.47 19.02
C LEU A 49 10.87 1.72 20.24
N PRO A 50 9.54 1.70 20.06
CA PRO A 50 8.62 1.84 21.17
C PRO A 50 8.76 0.65 22.14
N PRO A 51 8.67 0.90 23.46
CA PRO A 51 8.60 -0.18 24.44
C PRO A 51 7.27 -0.94 24.31
N PRO A 52 7.20 -2.20 24.80
CA PRO A 52 5.93 -2.88 25.00
C PRO A 52 5.01 -2.02 25.87
N ALA A 53 3.81 -1.73 25.37
CA ALA A 53 2.82 -0.92 26.08
C ALA A 53 1.44 -1.56 25.93
N GLU A 54 0.56 -1.24 26.86
CA GLU A 54 -0.85 -1.61 26.81
C GLU A 54 -1.69 -0.35 27.03
N ILE A 55 -2.83 -0.26 26.35
CA ILE A 55 -3.77 0.85 26.47
C ILE A 55 -5.09 0.30 27.00
N ARG A 56 -5.63 0.93 28.04
CA ARG A 56 -6.92 0.56 28.60
C ARG A 56 -8.08 1.12 27.76
N VAL A 57 -8.90 0.22 27.24
CA VAL A 57 -10.12 0.53 26.47
C VAL A 57 -11.33 -0.05 27.19
N GLY A 58 -12.14 0.80 27.81
CA GLY A 58 -13.35 0.35 28.53
C GLY A 58 -13.10 -0.62 29.69
N GLY A 59 -11.91 -0.55 30.32
CA GLY A 59 -11.49 -1.44 31.41
C GLY A 59 -10.73 -2.68 30.96
N VAL A 60 -10.60 -2.93 29.66
CA VAL A 60 -9.82 -4.04 29.10
C VAL A 60 -8.46 -3.53 28.61
N SER A 61 -7.38 -4.24 28.94
CA SER A 61 -6.04 -3.92 28.45
C SER A 61 -5.85 -4.42 27.02
N VAL A 62 -5.54 -3.52 26.09
CA VAL A 62 -5.25 -3.85 24.69
C VAL A 62 -3.76 -3.68 24.45
N PRO A 63 -3.03 -4.72 24.00
CA PRO A 63 -1.60 -4.60 23.74
C PRO A 63 -1.35 -3.71 22.53
N VAL A 64 -0.35 -2.84 22.64
CA VAL A 64 0.11 -2.01 21.52
C VAL A 64 1.00 -2.85 20.62
N GLY A 65 0.48 -3.18 19.45
CA GLY A 65 1.18 -3.98 18.44
C GLY A 65 2.17 -3.14 17.62
N THR A 66 3.14 -3.83 17.02
CA THR A 66 4.09 -3.22 16.05
C THR A 66 3.50 -3.06 14.66
N LYS A 67 2.43 -3.80 14.37
CA LYS A 67 1.70 -3.80 13.10
C LYS A 67 0.19 -3.82 13.32
N MET A 68 -0.55 -3.17 12.44
CA MET A 68 -2.02 -3.14 12.48
C MET A 68 -2.59 -3.39 11.09
N LYS A 69 -3.66 -4.19 11.00
CA LYS A 69 -4.39 -4.35 9.73
C LYS A 69 -5.49 -3.31 9.64
N TYR A 70 -5.47 -2.50 8.60
CA TYR A 70 -6.49 -1.49 8.34
C TYR A 70 -6.96 -1.55 6.89
N LEU A 71 -8.24 -1.86 6.68
CA LEU A 71 -8.86 -1.98 5.35
C LEU A 71 -8.09 -2.88 4.36
N GLY A 72 -7.38 -3.91 4.83
CA GLY A 72 -6.57 -4.79 3.97
C GLY A 72 -5.14 -4.29 3.71
N LEU A 73 -4.77 -3.12 4.23
CA LEU A 73 -3.39 -2.68 4.36
C LEU A 73 -2.79 -3.18 5.68
N THR A 74 -1.49 -3.46 5.68
CA THR A 74 -0.74 -3.73 6.90
C THR A 74 0.08 -2.48 7.20
N LEU A 75 -0.28 -1.78 8.26
CA LEU A 75 0.41 -0.58 8.71
C LEU A 75 1.52 -0.99 9.68
N ASP A 76 2.69 -0.40 9.50
CA ASP A 76 3.83 -0.52 10.40
C ASP A 76 4.03 0.82 11.12
N GLY A 77 4.56 0.80 12.35
CA GLY A 77 4.68 2.03 13.17
C GLY A 77 5.49 3.16 12.54
N THR A 78 6.34 2.85 11.57
CA THR A 78 7.18 3.83 10.87
C THR A 78 6.61 4.27 9.53
N TRP A 79 5.38 3.86 9.17
CA TRP A 79 4.77 4.13 7.86
C TRP A 79 5.58 3.60 6.66
N SER A 80 6.52 2.67 6.88
CA SER A 80 7.38 2.15 5.81
C SER A 80 6.71 1.12 4.88
N PHE A 81 5.56 0.57 5.26
CA PHE A 81 4.79 -0.45 4.53
C PHE A 81 5.59 -1.72 4.12
N GLY A 82 6.72 -1.99 4.78
CA GLY A 82 7.60 -3.10 4.42
C GLY A 82 6.89 -4.46 4.48
N GLU A 83 6.16 -4.70 5.57
CA GLU A 83 5.39 -5.93 5.77
C GLU A 83 4.20 -6.02 4.79
N HIS A 84 3.58 -4.89 4.46
CA HIS A 84 2.53 -4.83 3.46
C HIS A 84 3.04 -5.32 2.09
N PHE A 85 4.19 -4.80 1.64
CA PHE A 85 4.79 -5.26 0.38
C PHE A 85 5.28 -6.70 0.47
N GLY A 86 5.77 -7.14 1.63
CA GLY A 86 6.11 -8.55 1.88
C GLY A 86 4.94 -9.50 1.64
N GLY A 87 3.74 -9.13 2.08
CA GLY A 87 2.52 -9.90 1.82
C GLY A 87 1.89 -9.69 0.44
N LEU A 88 2.03 -8.50 -0.15
CA LEU A 88 1.49 -8.16 -1.46
C LEU A 88 2.29 -8.83 -2.60
N ALA A 89 3.61 -8.89 -2.48
CA ALA A 89 4.52 -9.48 -3.46
C ALA A 89 4.08 -10.88 -3.92
N PRO A 90 3.97 -11.90 -3.04
CA PRO A 90 3.63 -13.26 -3.46
C PRO A 90 2.22 -13.36 -4.06
N ARG A 91 1.28 -12.52 -3.61
CA ARG A 91 -0.08 -12.46 -4.16
C ARG A 91 -0.07 -11.95 -5.61
N LEU A 92 0.66 -10.87 -5.87
CA LEU A 92 0.82 -10.33 -7.22
C LEU A 92 1.57 -11.30 -8.12
N GLU A 93 2.59 -11.98 -7.61
CA GLU A 93 3.31 -13.00 -8.36
C GLU A 93 2.41 -14.18 -8.72
N GLY A 94 1.64 -14.70 -7.76
CA GLY A 94 0.66 -15.76 -7.99
C GLY A 94 -0.37 -15.38 -9.07
N ALA A 95 -0.97 -14.20 -8.95
CA ALA A 95 -1.93 -13.69 -9.93
C ALA A 95 -1.30 -13.51 -11.32
N THR A 96 -0.09 -12.96 -11.38
CA THR A 96 0.65 -12.75 -12.64
C THR A 96 1.04 -14.07 -13.30
N ASN A 97 1.38 -15.09 -12.52
CA ASN A 97 1.71 -16.43 -13.00
C ASN A 97 0.45 -17.14 -13.52
N ALA A 98 -0.68 -17.02 -12.84
CA ALA A 98 -1.97 -17.52 -13.32
C ALA A 98 -2.36 -16.86 -14.66
N LEU A 99 -2.26 -15.53 -14.75
CA LEU A 99 -2.49 -14.81 -16.01
C LEU A 99 -1.51 -15.22 -17.11
N SER A 100 -0.26 -15.49 -16.76
CA SER A 100 0.76 -15.94 -17.72
C SER A 100 0.40 -17.27 -18.39
N ARG A 101 -0.31 -18.15 -17.67
CA ARG A 101 -0.82 -19.42 -18.23
C ARG A 101 -2.05 -19.22 -19.10
N LEU A 102 -2.94 -18.29 -18.71
CA LEU A 102 -4.17 -17.97 -19.46
C LEU A 102 -3.91 -17.13 -20.72
N LEU A 103 -2.82 -16.36 -20.75
CA LEU A 103 -2.52 -15.38 -21.79
C LEU A 103 -1.21 -15.73 -22.55
N PRO A 104 -1.15 -16.86 -23.28
CA PRO A 104 0.02 -17.23 -24.06
C PRO A 104 0.30 -16.18 -25.14
N ASN A 105 1.55 -16.00 -25.56
CA ASN A 105 1.91 -14.98 -26.56
C ASN A 105 1.34 -15.31 -27.95
N LEU A 106 1.27 -16.60 -28.29
CA LEU A 106 0.71 -17.13 -29.53
C LEU A 106 -0.66 -17.78 -29.26
N GLY A 107 -1.62 -17.56 -30.15
CA GLY A 107 -2.94 -18.21 -30.08
C GLY A 107 -3.81 -17.84 -28.86
N GLY A 108 -3.47 -16.78 -28.12
CA GLY A 108 -4.23 -16.37 -26.92
C GLY A 108 -5.30 -15.31 -27.19
N PRO A 109 -6.03 -14.88 -26.13
CA PRO A 109 -7.15 -13.94 -26.22
C PRO A 109 -6.79 -12.60 -26.86
N GLU A 110 -7.83 -11.91 -27.36
CA GLU A 110 -7.72 -10.55 -27.90
C GLU A 110 -7.14 -9.55 -26.88
N THR A 111 -6.57 -8.46 -27.40
CA THR A 111 -5.96 -7.39 -26.61
C THR A 111 -6.92 -6.79 -25.58
N ARG A 112 -8.21 -6.69 -25.89
CA ARG A 112 -9.24 -6.16 -24.97
C ARG A 112 -9.36 -7.02 -23.71
N VAL A 113 -9.47 -8.34 -23.87
CA VAL A 113 -9.56 -9.31 -22.77
C VAL A 113 -8.28 -9.30 -21.93
N ARG A 114 -7.11 -9.20 -22.58
CA ARG A 114 -5.82 -9.08 -21.88
C ARG A 114 -5.76 -7.84 -21.00
N ARG A 115 -6.16 -6.68 -21.53
CA ARG A 115 -6.20 -5.42 -20.77
C ARG A 115 -7.15 -5.50 -19.59
N LEU A 116 -8.31 -6.16 -19.75
CA LEU A 116 -9.27 -6.37 -18.67
C LEU A 116 -8.65 -7.22 -17.54
N LEU A 117 -8.08 -8.38 -17.87
CA LEU A 117 -7.48 -9.29 -16.89
C LEU A 117 -6.27 -8.67 -16.18
N VAL A 118 -5.41 -7.98 -16.93
CA VAL A 118 -4.29 -7.23 -16.35
C VAL A 118 -4.79 -6.07 -15.50
N GLY A 119 -5.88 -5.41 -15.91
CA GLY A 119 -6.55 -4.37 -15.13
C GLY A 119 -7.04 -4.87 -13.77
N ALA A 120 -7.57 -6.09 -13.69
CA ALA A 120 -7.99 -6.70 -12.43
C ALA A 120 -6.83 -6.97 -11.48
N VAL A 121 -5.66 -7.39 -11.98
CA VAL A 121 -4.47 -7.55 -11.11
C VAL A 121 -3.90 -6.19 -10.71
N ARG A 122 -3.97 -5.22 -11.62
CA ARG A 122 -3.55 -3.83 -11.35
C ARG A 122 -4.41 -3.19 -10.26
N SER A 123 -5.72 -3.43 -10.21
CA SER A 123 -6.58 -2.87 -9.15
C SER A 123 -6.25 -3.45 -7.78
N ILE A 124 -5.90 -4.73 -7.69
CA ILE A 124 -5.37 -5.35 -6.46
C ILE A 124 -4.09 -4.66 -6.03
N ALA A 125 -3.17 -4.44 -6.98
CA ALA A 125 -1.87 -3.83 -6.70
C ALA A 125 -1.97 -2.36 -6.30
N LEU A 126 -2.90 -1.60 -6.90
CA LEU A 126 -3.11 -0.17 -6.64
C LEU A 126 -4.04 0.10 -5.46
N TYR A 127 -4.52 -0.95 -4.77
CA TYR A 127 -5.32 -0.78 -3.59
C TYR A 127 -4.49 -0.07 -2.49
N GLY A 128 -4.99 1.08 -2.04
CA GLY A 128 -4.27 1.92 -1.08
C GLY A 128 -3.06 2.67 -1.65
N ALA A 129 -2.86 2.71 -2.98
CA ALA A 129 -1.75 3.44 -3.61
C ALA A 129 -1.52 4.86 -3.09
N PRO A 130 -2.56 5.70 -2.87
CA PRO A 130 -2.36 7.03 -2.33
C PRO A 130 -1.70 7.06 -0.94
N VAL A 131 -1.77 5.95 -0.20
CA VAL A 131 -1.26 5.82 1.16
C VAL A 131 0.20 5.37 1.17
N TRP A 132 0.63 4.51 0.24
CA TRP A 132 1.98 3.93 0.21
C TRP A 132 2.86 4.37 -0.98
N ALA A 133 2.36 5.15 -1.94
CA ALA A 133 3.09 5.48 -3.16
C ALA A 133 4.40 6.25 -2.90
N GLU A 134 4.39 7.16 -1.92
CA GLU A 134 5.59 7.94 -1.55
C GLU A 134 6.63 7.05 -0.87
N ASP A 135 6.20 6.18 0.04
CA ASP A 135 7.07 5.27 0.78
C ASP A 135 7.64 4.15 -0.10
N LEU A 136 6.89 3.76 -1.15
CA LEU A 136 7.39 2.84 -2.17
C LEU A 136 8.64 3.38 -2.86
N ALA A 137 8.72 4.71 -3.09
CA ALA A 137 9.90 5.32 -3.68
C ALA A 137 11.11 5.30 -2.74
N ALA A 138 10.88 5.30 -1.42
CA ALA A 138 11.92 5.22 -0.41
C ALA A 138 12.51 3.79 -0.28
N SER A 139 11.72 2.75 -0.53
CA SER A 139 12.15 1.36 -0.42
C SER A 139 12.58 0.74 -1.76
N ARG A 140 13.89 0.59 -1.98
CA ARG A 140 14.43 -0.06 -3.20
C ARG A 140 13.90 -1.48 -3.40
N ARG A 141 13.73 -2.25 -2.33
CA ARG A 141 13.26 -3.64 -2.39
C ARG A 141 11.79 -3.72 -2.80
N ALA A 142 10.93 -2.91 -2.19
CA ALA A 142 9.51 -2.84 -2.54
C ALA A 142 9.34 -2.37 -4.00
N LEU A 143 10.11 -1.36 -4.40
CA LEU A 143 10.10 -0.84 -5.77
C LEU A 143 10.51 -1.88 -6.81
N GLN A 144 11.49 -2.74 -6.50
CA GLN A 144 11.90 -3.83 -7.40
C GLN A 144 10.80 -4.86 -7.60
N VAL A 145 10.10 -5.26 -6.53
CA VAL A 145 8.96 -6.19 -6.59
C VAL A 145 7.86 -5.62 -7.47
N VAL A 146 7.47 -4.36 -7.23
CA VAL A 146 6.42 -3.68 -8.00
C VAL A 146 6.79 -3.58 -9.47
N ARG A 147 8.02 -3.15 -9.79
CA ARG A 147 8.52 -3.08 -11.18
C ARG A 147 8.55 -4.44 -11.87
N ALA A 148 8.89 -5.51 -11.14
CA ALA A 148 8.88 -6.86 -11.69
C ALA A 148 7.45 -7.31 -12.05
N ALA A 149 6.47 -7.05 -11.18
CA ALA A 149 5.06 -7.33 -11.45
C ALA A 149 4.54 -6.50 -12.63
N GLU A 150 4.80 -5.18 -12.64
CA GLU A 150 4.43 -4.27 -13.73
C GLU A 150 4.99 -4.72 -15.07
N ARG A 151 6.28 -5.07 -15.15
CA ARG A 151 6.92 -5.52 -16.38
C ARG A 151 6.24 -6.78 -16.91
N ARG A 152 5.97 -7.75 -16.04
CA ARG A 152 5.33 -9.01 -16.43
C ARG A 152 3.91 -8.74 -16.95
N LEU A 153 3.12 -7.93 -16.25
CA LEU A 153 1.76 -7.58 -16.64
C LEU A 153 1.71 -6.79 -17.95
N ALA A 154 2.52 -5.75 -18.09
CA ALA A 154 2.64 -4.97 -19.32
C ALA A 154 3.07 -5.85 -20.50
N GLY A 155 4.03 -6.76 -20.26
CA GLY A 155 4.45 -7.74 -21.25
C GLY A 155 3.32 -8.64 -21.74
N ARG A 156 2.35 -9.00 -20.88
CA ARG A 156 1.17 -9.78 -21.27
C ARG A 156 0.17 -9.01 -22.12
N VAL A 157 0.06 -7.69 -21.92
CA VAL A 157 -0.78 -6.81 -22.75
C VAL A 157 -0.23 -6.72 -24.16
N VAL A 158 1.08 -6.51 -24.29
CA VAL A 158 1.74 -6.26 -25.59
C VAL A 158 2.32 -7.52 -26.25
N ARG A 159 2.16 -8.69 -25.62
CA ARG A 159 2.74 -9.98 -26.05
C ARG A 159 4.28 -9.94 -26.16
N ALA A 160 4.92 -9.15 -25.31
CA ALA A 160 6.38 -9.03 -25.29
C ALA A 160 7.06 -10.29 -24.72
N TYR A 161 8.28 -10.55 -25.21
CA TYR A 161 9.17 -11.56 -24.66
C TYR A 161 9.90 -11.05 -23.41
N ARG A 162 10.50 -11.98 -22.66
CA ARG A 162 11.18 -11.69 -21.38
C ARG A 162 12.29 -10.64 -21.48
N THR A 163 12.86 -10.40 -22.66
CA THR A 163 13.98 -9.47 -22.90
C THR A 163 13.58 -8.00 -22.89
N VAL A 164 12.30 -7.69 -23.11
CA VAL A 164 11.81 -6.30 -23.17
C VAL A 164 11.95 -5.63 -21.80
N SER A 165 12.64 -4.48 -21.77
CA SER A 165 12.87 -3.72 -20.53
C SER A 165 11.55 -3.24 -19.90
N HIS A 166 11.56 -2.99 -18.59
CA HIS A 166 10.38 -2.51 -17.85
C HIS A 166 9.77 -1.24 -18.47
N ARG A 167 10.60 -0.24 -18.78
CA ARG A 167 10.15 1.03 -19.40
C ARG A 167 9.57 0.81 -20.80
N ALA A 168 10.20 -0.04 -21.62
CA ALA A 168 9.69 -0.35 -22.95
C ALA A 168 8.35 -1.09 -22.89
N ALA A 169 8.20 -2.05 -21.97
CA ALA A 169 6.95 -2.79 -21.79
C ALA A 169 5.79 -1.85 -21.39
N LEU A 170 6.04 -0.93 -20.45
CA LEU A 170 5.04 0.06 -20.03
C LEU A 170 4.68 1.05 -21.14
N ALA A 171 5.68 1.53 -21.89
CA ALA A 171 5.47 2.45 -23.02
C ALA A 171 4.61 1.80 -24.11
N LEU A 172 4.93 0.57 -24.51
CA LEU A 172 4.15 -0.18 -25.50
C LEU A 172 2.74 -0.52 -25.00
N ALA A 173 2.58 -0.77 -23.70
CA ALA A 173 1.28 -1.05 -23.10
C ALA A 173 0.40 0.21 -22.96
N GLY A 174 1.02 1.40 -23.01
CA GLY A 174 0.38 2.68 -22.72
C GLY A 174 -0.02 2.81 -21.26
N THR A 175 0.72 2.19 -20.33
CA THR A 175 0.38 2.21 -18.90
C THR A 175 1.43 2.95 -18.07
N PRO A 176 1.03 3.95 -17.27
CA PRO A 176 1.97 4.63 -16.38
C PRO A 176 2.46 3.69 -15.27
N PRO A 177 3.73 3.85 -14.81
CA PRO A 177 4.25 3.16 -13.63
C PRO A 177 3.34 3.34 -12.41
N TRP A 178 3.20 2.33 -11.55
CA TRP A 178 2.35 2.42 -10.35
C TRP A 178 2.88 3.43 -9.35
N SER A 179 4.20 3.65 -9.32
CA SER A 179 4.83 4.66 -8.47
C SER A 179 4.46 6.11 -8.82
N CYS A 180 3.86 6.38 -10.00
CA CYS A 180 3.40 7.72 -10.36
C CYS A 180 1.88 7.88 -10.26
N TRP A 181 1.16 6.92 -9.66
CA TRP A 181 -0.26 7.06 -9.33
C TRP A 181 -0.46 8.00 -8.13
N ARG A 182 -0.11 9.28 -8.34
CA ARG A 182 -0.58 10.42 -7.57
C ARG A 182 -1.83 10.98 -8.28
N ARG A 183 -2.74 11.56 -7.51
CA ARG A 183 -4.15 11.88 -7.85
C ARG A 183 -4.38 12.72 -9.13
N ASP A 184 -3.34 13.31 -9.72
CA ASP A 184 -3.44 14.28 -10.82
C ASP A 184 -3.84 13.66 -12.18
N THR A 185 -4.02 12.34 -12.26
CA THR A 185 -4.38 11.64 -13.52
C THR A 185 -5.88 11.42 -13.72
N LEU A 186 -6.73 11.78 -12.76
CA LEU A 186 -8.19 11.70 -12.91
C LEU A 186 -8.83 12.94 -13.56
N THR A 187 -8.12 14.08 -13.57
CA THR A 187 -8.51 15.24 -14.39
C THR A 187 -7.86 15.08 -15.75
N GLY A 188 -8.61 14.52 -16.70
CA GLY A 188 -8.19 14.40 -18.09
C GLY A 188 -7.73 15.75 -18.64
N THR A 189 -6.43 15.97 -18.68
CA THR A 189 -5.80 16.98 -19.52
C THR A 189 -4.66 16.27 -20.22
N SER A 190 -4.87 16.02 -21.51
CA SER A 190 -3.80 15.66 -22.43
C SER A 190 -2.76 16.77 -22.43
N ALA A 191 -1.65 16.57 -21.76
CA ALA A 191 -0.42 17.30 -22.02
C ALA A 191 0.76 16.38 -21.70
N GLY A 192 1.59 16.12 -22.71
CA GLY A 192 2.81 15.36 -22.58
C GLY A 192 3.72 15.97 -21.53
N GLY A 193 3.91 15.27 -20.42
CA GLY A 193 4.86 15.63 -19.37
C GLY A 193 5.90 14.55 -19.25
N THR A 194 6.98 14.68 -20.01
CA THR A 194 8.19 13.88 -19.89
C THR A 194 8.77 14.02 -18.48
N CYS A 195 8.78 12.94 -17.72
CA CYS A 195 9.51 12.85 -16.47
C CYS A 195 11.01 12.67 -16.80
N GLY A 196 11.70 13.79 -17.02
CA GLY A 196 13.14 13.88 -17.15
C GLY A 196 13.68 14.80 -16.07
N ARG A 197 14.44 14.24 -15.11
CA ARG A 197 15.32 15.03 -14.24
C ARG A 197 16.43 15.62 -15.10
N GLY A 198 16.67 16.92 -15.00
CA GLY A 198 17.86 17.54 -15.58
C GLY A 198 17.70 19.04 -15.72
N VAL A 199 18.49 19.75 -14.93
CA VAL A 199 18.65 21.20 -14.94
C VAL A 199 19.32 21.67 -16.24
N TRP A 200 18.97 22.89 -16.68
CA TRP A 200 19.80 23.97 -17.24
C TRP A 200 19.43 24.52 -18.63
N CYS A 201 19.39 25.87 -18.67
CA CYS A 201 19.37 26.84 -19.76
C CYS A 201 18.15 26.89 -20.69
#